data_AF-A0A930F6W6-F1
#
_entry.id   AF-A0A930F6W6-F1
#
_cell.length_a   1.000
_cell.length_b   1.000
_cell.length_c   1.000
_cell.angle_alpha   90.00
_cell.angle_beta   90.00
_cell.angle_gamma   90.00
#
_symmetry.space_group_name_H-M   'P 1'
#
loop_
_entity.id
_entity.type
_entity.pdbx_description
1 polymer ?
#
loop_
_entity_poly.entity_id
_entity_poly.type
_entity_poly.pdbx_seq_one_letter_code
_entity_poly.pdbx_strand_id
1 'polypeptide(L)' 'IISDEDAKKRTEATQLDLFAPPIENAKITKVDETKDHQLQQAILSIKRKYGKNKLLKGRDLEEGATAVERNNQIGGHKA' A
#
# COMPACT_ATOMS: atom_id res chain seq x y z
N ILE A 1 -30.44 -33.62 -15.22
CA ILE A 1 -31.12 -32.61 -16.07
C ILE A 1 -31.70 -31.61 -15.08
N ILE A 2 -31.23 -30.37 -15.09
CA ILE A 2 -31.68 -29.33 -14.16
C ILE A 2 -33.07 -28.88 -14.64
N SER A 3 -34.03 -28.76 -13.74
CA SER A 3 -35.39 -28.30 -14.06
C SER A 3 -35.36 -26.87 -14.59
N ASP A 4 -36.19 -26.58 -15.60
CA ASP A 4 -36.25 -25.28 -16.29
C ASP A 4 -36.63 -24.12 -15.33
N GLU A 5 -37.33 -24.44 -14.23
CA GLU A 5 -37.64 -23.52 -13.13
C GLU A 5 -36.42 -23.18 -12.26
N ASP A 6 -35.49 -24.11 -12.04
CA ASP A 6 -34.26 -23.88 -11.27
C ASP A 6 -33.21 -23.12 -12.10
N ALA A 7 -33.25 -23.24 -13.43
CA ALA A 7 -32.41 -22.46 -14.33
C ALA A 7 -32.77 -20.96 -14.35
N LYS A 8 -34.04 -20.62 -14.08
CA LYS A 8 -34.53 -19.23 -13.93
C LYS A 8 -34.17 -18.59 -12.59
N LYS A 9 -33.74 -19.37 -11.59
CA LYS A 9 -33.23 -18.89 -10.30
C LYS A 9 -31.75 -18.49 -10.33
N ARG A 10 -31.23 -18.07 -11.48
CA ARG A 10 -29.95 -17.37 -11.53
C ARG A 10 -30.17 -15.98 -10.94
N THR A 11 -29.94 -15.85 -9.63
CA THR A 11 -29.66 -14.55 -8.99
C THR A 11 -28.73 -13.81 -9.92
N GLU A 12 -29.20 -12.67 -10.44
CA GLU A 12 -28.45 -11.85 -11.38
C GLU A 12 -27.10 -11.53 -10.76
N ALA A 13 -26.03 -12.09 -11.34
CA ALA A 13 -24.68 -11.80 -10.87
C ALA A 13 -24.37 -10.36 -11.28
N THR A 14 -24.60 -9.41 -10.37
CA THR A 14 -24.28 -8.00 -10.60
C THR A 14 -22.77 -7.85 -10.61
N GLN A 15 -22.23 -7.26 -11.68
CA GLN A 15 -20.81 -6.90 -11.72
C GLN A 15 -20.55 -5.80 -10.70
N LEU A 16 -19.63 -6.05 -9.77
CA LEU A 16 -19.15 -5.01 -8.87
C LEU A 16 -18.26 -4.06 -9.69
N ASP A 17 -18.64 -2.79 -9.72
CA ASP A 17 -17.81 -1.76 -10.34
C ASP A 17 -16.71 -1.35 -9.36
N LEU A 18 -15.47 -1.70 -9.69
CA LEU A 18 -14.27 -1.39 -8.90
C LEU A 18 -14.07 0.13 -8.73
N PHE A 19 -14.59 0.93 -9.66
CA PHE A 19 -14.48 2.39 -9.65
C PHE A 19 -15.74 3.08 -9.17
N ALA A 20 -16.78 2.33 -8.77
CA ALA A 20 -17.94 2.93 -8.14
C ALA A 20 -17.52 3.66 -6.85
N PRO A 21 -18.06 4.86 -6.59
CA PRO A 21 -17.74 5.58 -5.37
C PRO A 21 -18.09 4.72 -4.16
N PRO A 22 -17.22 4.66 -3.13
CA PRO A 22 -17.41 3.77 -2.00
C PRO A 22 -18.74 4.08 -1.30
N ILE A 23 -19.59 3.06 -1.21
CA ILE A 23 -20.94 3.15 -0.64
C ILE A 23 -20.87 3.15 0.91
N GLU A 24 -19.75 2.71 1.49
CA GLU A 24 -19.57 2.57 2.93
C GLU A 24 -18.99 3.81 3.64
N ASN A 25 -19.66 4.18 4.74
CA ASN A 25 -19.19 4.96 5.89
C ASN A 25 -18.01 5.92 5.63
N ALA A 26 -18.33 7.09 5.05
CA ALA A 26 -17.40 8.19 4.81
C ALA A 26 -16.52 8.62 6.00
N LYS A 27 -16.83 8.18 7.22
CA LYS A 27 -16.01 8.41 8.42
C LYS A 27 -14.82 7.46 8.52
N ILE A 28 -14.98 6.19 8.14
CA ILE A 28 -13.92 5.17 8.22
C ILE A 28 -12.88 5.44 7.13
N THR A 29 -13.33 5.69 5.90
CA THR A 29 -12.46 6.05 4.76
C THR A 29 -11.66 7.31 5.03
N LYS A 30 -12.30 8.38 5.55
CA LYS A 30 -11.58 9.61 5.93
C LYS A 30 -10.54 9.38 7.02
N VAL A 31 -10.83 8.54 8.02
CA VAL A 31 -9.85 8.23 9.07
C VAL A 31 -8.65 7.50 8.48
N ASP A 32 -8.87 6.57 7.54
CA ASP A 32 -7.78 5.85 6.88
C ASP A 32 -6.93 6.79 6.01
N GLU A 33 -7.58 7.63 5.20
CA GLU A 33 -6.92 8.66 4.39
C GLU A 33 -6.07 9.62 5.25
N THR A 34 -6.58 10.06 6.40
CA THR A 34 -5.82 10.96 7.28
C THR A 34 -4.58 10.29 7.86
N LYS A 35 -4.68 9.01 8.25
CA LYS A 35 -3.54 8.23 8.75
C LYS A 35 -2.50 8.02 7.66
N ASP A 36 -2.94 7.62 6.47
CA ASP A 36 -2.06 7.43 5.31
C ASP A 36 -1.35 8.74 4.94
N HIS A 37 -2.07 9.86 4.91
CA HIS A 37 -1.47 11.15 4.64
C HIS A 37 -0.43 11.53 5.71
N GLN A 38 -0.74 11.34 7.00
CA GLN A 38 0.23 11.62 8.08
C GLN A 38 1.49 10.76 7.95
N LEU A 39 1.35 9.47 7.64
CA LEU A 39 2.49 8.58 7.41
C LEU A 39 3.35 9.06 6.24
N GLN A 40 2.72 9.43 5.12
CA GLN A 40 3.44 9.96 3.96
C GLN A 40 4.20 11.26 4.30
N GLN A 41 3.58 12.17 5.06
CA GLN A 41 4.24 13.38 5.51
C GLN A 41 5.42 13.09 6.45
N ALA A 42 5.29 12.12 7.36
CA ALA A 42 6.39 11.68 8.20
C ALA A 42 7.56 11.09 7.39
N ILE A 43 7.27 10.27 6.38
CA ILE A 43 8.29 9.73 5.48
C ILE A 43 9.01 10.86 4.73
N LEU A 44 8.27 11.85 4.23
CA LEU A 44 8.84 12.99 3.53
C LEU A 44 9.70 13.86 4.45
N SER A 45 9.27 14.10 5.69
CA SER A 45 10.04 14.90 6.65
C SER A 45 11.37 14.23 7.00
N ILE A 46 11.37 12.91 7.21
CA ILE A 46 12.59 12.13 7.45
C ILE A 46 13.53 12.21 6.24
N LYS A 47 13.01 12.00 5.03
CA LYS A 47 13.82 12.07 3.80
C LYS A 47 14.42 13.46 3.57
N ARG A 48 13.69 14.53 3.91
CA ARG A 48 14.19 15.91 3.81
C ARG A 48 15.27 16.20 4.84
N LYS A 49 15.08 15.77 6.09
CA LYS A 49 16.00 16.07 7.20
C LYS A 49 17.29 15.24 7.15
N TYR A 50 17.18 13.97 6.80
CA TYR A 50 18.29 13.02 6.90
C TYR A 50 18.81 12.53 5.54
N GLY A 51 18.07 12.78 4.45
CA GLY A 51 18.43 12.36 3.11
C GLY A 51 17.65 11.13 2.62
N LYS A 52 17.66 10.91 1.30
CA LYS A 52 16.80 9.93 0.61
C LYS A 52 17.06 8.47 1.02
N ASN A 53 18.28 8.15 1.48
CA ASN A 53 18.74 6.78 1.79
C ASN A 53 18.72 6.43 3.29
N LYS A 54 18.09 7.25 4.14
CA LYS A 54 18.11 7.03 5.61
C LYS A 54 16.92 6.23 6.14
N LEU A 55 15.94 5.94 5.31
CA LEU A 55 14.81 5.09 5.68
C LEU A 55 15.11 3.65 5.29
N LEU A 56 15.03 2.73 6.26
CA LEU A 56 15.18 1.29 6.08
C LEU A 56 13.83 0.60 6.29
N LYS A 57 13.58 -0.47 5.55
CA LYS A 57 12.42 -1.36 5.68
C LYS A 57 12.81 -2.61 6.44
N GLY A 58 11.85 -3.36 7.00
CA GLY A 58 12.15 -4.59 7.75
C GLY A 58 12.99 -5.59 6.96
N ARG A 59 12.66 -5.80 5.67
CA ARG A 59 13.42 -6.64 4.74
C ARG A 59 14.87 -6.20 4.51
N ASP A 60 15.18 -4.93 4.78
CA ASP A 60 16.53 -4.39 4.60
C ASP A 60 17.48 -4.84 5.73
N LEU A 61 16.93 -5.48 6.77
CA LEU A 61 17.65 -6.01 7.94
C LEU A 61 17.72 -7.55 7.94
N GLU A 62 17.17 -8.20 6.92
CA GLU A 62 17.24 -9.66 6.78
C GLU A 62 18.68 -10.11 6.47
N GLU A 63 18.98 -11.37 6.78
CA GLU A 63 20.30 -11.95 6.52
C GLU A 63 20.58 -11.96 5.01
N GLY A 64 21.73 -11.41 4.61
CA GLY A 64 22.11 -11.21 3.21
C GLY A 64 21.58 -9.92 2.57
N ALA A 65 20.81 -9.09 3.29
CA ALA A 65 20.42 -7.78 2.79
C ALA A 65 21.60 -6.80 2.74
N THR A 66 21.83 -6.18 1.58
CA THR A 66 22.94 -5.21 1.36
C THR A 66 22.47 -3.75 1.40
N ALA A 67 21.20 -3.51 1.74
CA ALA A 67 20.59 -2.20 1.67
C ALA A 67 21.28 -1.17 2.59
N VAL A 68 21.70 -1.59 3.78
CA VAL A 68 22.42 -0.73 4.73
C VAL A 68 23.80 -0.34 4.19
N GLU A 69 24.58 -1.32 3.72
CA GLU A 69 25.91 -1.08 3.14
C GLU A 69 25.83 -0.16 1.92
N ARG A 70 24.90 -0.44 0.99
CA ARG A 70 24.65 0.39 -0.19
C ARG A 70 24.22 1.80 0.19
N ASN A 71 23.37 1.97 1.22
CA ASN A 71 22.91 3.29 1.66
C ASN A 71 24.02 4.13 2.32
N ASN A 72 25.09 3.49 2.78
CA ASN A 72 26.30 4.14 3.30
C ASN A 72 27.38 4.35 2.22
N GLN A 73 27.12 4.03 0.95
CA GLN A 73 28.04 4.27 -0.15
C GLN A 73 27.64 5.55 -0.91
N ILE A 74 28.59 6.46 -1.13
CA ILE A 74 28.41 7.65 -1.96
C ILE A 74 29.22 7.46 -3.24
N GLY A 75 28.54 7.32 -4.37
CA GLY A 75 29.19 7.29 -5.70
C GLY A 75 30.14 6.12 -5.94
N GLY A 76 29.96 4.99 -5.24
CA GLY A 76 30.87 3.84 -5.35
C GLY A 76 31.96 3.80 -4.26
N HIS A 77 32.09 4.86 -3.47
CA HIS A 77 33.03 4.92 -2.35
C HIS A 77 32.26 4.79 -1.03
N LYS A 78 32.84 4.08 -0.05
CA LYS A 78 32.29 4.06 1.30
C LYS A 78 32.30 5.50 1.84
N ALA A 79 31.14 5.96 2.29
CA ALA A 79 30.97 7.29 2.90
C ALA A 79 31.63 7.36 4.27
#